data_AF-A0A132MUD7-F1
#
_entry.id   AF-A0A132MUD7-F1
#
_cell.length_a   1.000
_cell.length_b   1.000
_cell.length_c   1.000
_cell.angle_alpha   90.00
_cell.angle_beta   90.00
_cell.angle_gamma   90.00
#
_symmetry.space_group_name_H-M   'P 1'
#
loop_
_entity.id
_entity.type
_entity.pdbx_description
1 polymer ?
#
loop_
_entity_poly.entity_id
_entity_poly.type
_entity_poly.pdbx_seq_one_letter_code
_entity_poly.pdbx_strand_id
1 'polypeptide(L)'
;MNLDMGGGVLSPAEEQVLARAVDAAPSVLNTRPWRLHVDGDVVDLHADPARRLEVMDPRGREQTISCGAALMNLRLAAAHLGREPVVESFPDPEDPTLLARVRLDREHRPTREEERLYAAIPTRHTDRRPFREERLPAQTVALLEDAASAEGGILRILIREELPAMLQVARAAQERYRADPALRAELARWVGGTRGREYGIPAFELGPRSGDPLAPVRDFDPSGGIPRGEADFEREPNLALLSTFYDEPADWLRAGQAMQRVLLLATDLGLSTSLLTHPLELADLRQWVRDPSLITGHPQVILRLGHPR
;
A
#
# COMPACT_ATOMS: atom_id res chain seq x y z
N MET A 1 17.25 -41.80 -18.72
CA MET A 1 15.91 -42.01 -18.12
C MET A 1 15.40 -40.62 -17.82
N ASN A 2 14.83 -39.98 -18.85
CA ASN A 2 14.30 -38.62 -18.76
C ASN A 2 12.79 -38.76 -18.59
N LEU A 3 12.31 -38.48 -17.39
CA LEU A 3 10.92 -38.13 -17.14
C LEU A 3 10.95 -36.72 -16.57
N ASP A 4 11.06 -35.79 -17.51
CA ASP A 4 10.74 -34.38 -17.32
C ASP A 4 9.27 -34.22 -17.70
N MET A 5 8.40 -34.07 -16.68
CA MET A 5 6.99 -33.64 -16.76
C MET A 5 6.52 -33.32 -15.32
N GLY A 6 7.08 -32.27 -14.72
CA GLY A 6 6.80 -31.87 -13.34
C GLY A 6 6.45 -30.40 -13.12
N GLY A 7 6.13 -29.62 -14.16
CA GLY A 7 5.59 -28.26 -14.03
C GLY A 7 4.07 -28.30 -14.18
N GLY A 8 3.36 -28.61 -13.10
CA GLY A 8 1.91 -28.84 -13.14
C GLY A 8 1.08 -27.55 -13.11
N VAL A 9 -0.07 -27.60 -13.80
CA VAL A 9 -1.23 -26.70 -13.64
C VAL A 9 -1.52 -26.47 -12.17
N LEU A 10 -1.81 -25.23 -11.77
CA LEU A 10 -2.23 -24.91 -10.41
C LEU A 10 -3.48 -25.70 -10.03
N SER A 11 -3.47 -26.33 -8.86
CA SER A 11 -4.68 -26.92 -8.31
C SER A 11 -5.66 -25.82 -7.86
N PRO A 12 -6.98 -26.09 -7.80
CA PRO A 12 -7.95 -25.14 -7.28
C PRO A 12 -7.66 -24.65 -5.84
N ALA A 13 -6.98 -25.48 -5.04
CA ALA A 13 -6.57 -25.12 -3.70
C ALA A 13 -5.41 -24.09 -3.70
N GLU A 14 -4.41 -24.30 -4.57
CA GLU A 14 -3.32 -23.34 -4.79
C GLU A 14 -3.87 -22.00 -5.31
N GLU A 15 -4.74 -22.02 -6.32
CA GLU A 15 -5.41 -20.81 -6.84
C GLU A 15 -6.13 -20.03 -5.74
N GLN A 16 -6.84 -20.73 -4.84
CA GLN A 16 -7.54 -20.09 -3.73
C GLN A 16 -6.59 -19.46 -2.70
N VAL A 17 -5.40 -20.06 -2.48
CA VAL A 17 -4.36 -19.47 -1.63
C VAL A 17 -3.82 -18.19 -2.24
N LEU A 18 -3.51 -18.20 -3.55
CA LEU A 18 -3.06 -17.01 -4.28
C LEU A 18 -4.11 -15.89 -4.26
N ALA A 19 -5.37 -16.22 -4.56
CA ALA A 19 -6.47 -15.26 -4.59
C ALA A 19 -6.70 -14.61 -3.21
N ARG A 20 -6.73 -15.40 -2.13
CA ARG A 20 -6.89 -14.87 -0.75
C ARG A 20 -5.74 -13.94 -0.35
N ALA A 21 -4.51 -14.26 -0.74
CA ALA A 21 -3.36 -13.42 -0.44
C ALA A 21 -3.46 -12.07 -1.18
N VAL A 22 -3.80 -12.11 -2.47
CA VAL A 22 -4.03 -10.92 -3.29
C VAL A 22 -5.15 -10.05 -2.71
N ASP A 23 -6.28 -10.63 -2.33
CA ASP A 23 -7.43 -9.90 -1.76
C ASP A 23 -7.14 -9.24 -0.41
N ALA A 24 -6.14 -9.71 0.34
CA ALA A 24 -5.72 -9.14 1.61
C ALA A 24 -4.79 -7.92 1.47
N ALA A 25 -4.33 -7.62 0.24
CA ALA A 25 -3.46 -6.48 -0.01
C ALA A 25 -4.17 -5.14 0.28
N PRO A 26 -3.47 -4.15 0.85
CA PRO A 26 -3.99 -2.81 0.97
C PRO A 26 -4.17 -2.17 -0.42
N SER A 27 -5.17 -1.31 -0.55
CA SER A 27 -5.38 -0.51 -1.76
C SER A 27 -5.95 0.85 -1.40
N VAL A 28 -5.75 1.82 -2.31
CA VAL A 28 -6.33 3.17 -2.18
C VAL A 28 -7.83 3.04 -1.94
N LEU A 29 -8.31 3.63 -0.84
CA LEU A 29 -9.70 3.55 -0.39
C LEU A 29 -10.31 2.13 -0.33
N ASN A 30 -9.49 1.08 -0.22
CA ASN A 30 -9.91 -0.32 -0.32
C ASN A 30 -10.70 -0.61 -1.62
N THR A 31 -10.30 -0.01 -2.74
CA THR A 31 -10.89 -0.23 -4.07
C THR A 31 -10.58 -1.62 -4.63
N ARG A 32 -9.47 -2.24 -4.20
CA ARG A 32 -8.95 -3.53 -4.70
C ARG A 32 -8.90 -3.58 -6.22
N PRO A 33 -8.12 -2.72 -6.87
CA PRO A 33 -8.28 -2.41 -8.29
C PRO A 33 -7.57 -3.42 -9.21
N TRP A 34 -7.66 -4.72 -8.90
CA TRP A 34 -6.97 -5.79 -9.60
C TRP A 34 -7.92 -6.85 -10.13
N ARG A 35 -7.51 -7.53 -11.20
CA ARG A 35 -8.11 -8.77 -11.70
C ARG A 35 -7.00 -9.79 -11.95
N LEU A 36 -7.24 -11.03 -11.54
CA LEU A 36 -6.35 -12.15 -11.82
C LEU A 36 -6.93 -12.97 -12.96
N HIS A 37 -6.07 -13.36 -13.90
CA HIS A 37 -6.37 -14.37 -14.90
C HIS A 37 -5.36 -15.51 -14.74
N VAL A 38 -5.85 -16.72 -14.53
CA VAL A 38 -5.01 -17.91 -14.35
C VAL A 38 -5.15 -18.79 -15.59
N ASP A 39 -4.01 -19.13 -16.19
CA ASP A 39 -3.92 -20.09 -17.29
C ASP A 39 -2.77 -21.07 -17.02
N GLY A 40 -3.12 -22.28 -16.59
CA GLY A 40 -2.14 -23.29 -16.21
C GLY A 40 -1.32 -22.90 -14.98
N ASP A 41 -0.05 -22.58 -15.20
CA ASP A 41 0.93 -22.11 -14.22
C ASP A 41 1.28 -20.62 -14.37
N VAL A 42 0.54 -19.90 -15.21
CA VAL A 42 0.68 -18.46 -15.42
C VAL A 42 -0.46 -17.71 -14.74
N VAL A 43 -0.09 -16.69 -13.97
CA VAL A 43 -1.03 -15.76 -13.34
C VAL A 43 -0.77 -14.36 -13.88
N ASP A 44 -1.71 -13.84 -14.64
CA ASP A 44 -1.71 -12.47 -15.14
C ASP A 44 -2.46 -11.56 -14.15
N LEU A 45 -1.81 -10.45 -13.76
CA LEU A 45 -2.36 -9.42 -12.88
C LEU A 45 -2.68 -8.19 -13.72
N HIS A 46 -3.97 -7.89 -13.85
CA HIS A 46 -4.44 -6.68 -14.51
C HIS A 46 -4.90 -5.62 -13.52
N ALA A 47 -4.67 -4.34 -13.84
CA ALA A 47 -5.45 -3.25 -13.27
C ALA A 47 -6.91 -3.37 -13.72
N ASP A 48 -7.86 -3.05 -12.82
CA ASP A 48 -9.28 -2.93 -13.15
C ASP A 48 -9.64 -1.46 -13.44
N PRO A 49 -9.87 -1.08 -14.71
CA PRO A 49 -10.20 0.30 -15.06
C PRO A 49 -11.51 0.78 -14.42
N ALA A 50 -12.44 -0.12 -14.10
CA ALA A 50 -13.72 0.22 -13.48
C ALA A 50 -13.58 0.70 -12.03
N ARG A 51 -12.41 0.50 -11.42
CA ARG A 51 -12.10 0.85 -10.03
C ARG A 51 -11.12 2.02 -9.91
N ARG A 52 -10.76 2.66 -11.04
CA ARG A 52 -9.89 3.83 -11.04
C ARG A 52 -10.61 5.03 -10.41
N LEU A 53 -9.87 5.81 -9.62
CA LEU A 53 -10.36 7.08 -9.08
C LEU A 53 -10.07 8.17 -10.10
N GLU A 54 -11.11 8.73 -10.72
CA GLU A 54 -10.96 9.65 -11.85
C GLU A 54 -10.51 11.04 -11.41
N VAL A 55 -10.88 11.47 -10.20
CA VAL A 55 -10.57 12.81 -9.69
C VAL A 55 -9.30 12.76 -8.82
N MET A 56 -9.22 11.78 -7.92
CA MET A 56 -8.12 11.63 -6.96
C MET A 56 -6.86 11.03 -7.60
N ASP A 57 -7.01 10.10 -8.56
CA ASP A 57 -5.91 9.39 -9.20
C ASP A 57 -6.06 9.35 -10.74
N PRO A 58 -6.12 10.51 -11.42
CA PRO A 58 -6.40 10.58 -12.86
C PRO A 58 -5.35 9.86 -13.72
N ARG A 59 -4.14 9.64 -13.19
CA ARG A 59 -3.04 8.93 -13.88
C ARG A 59 -2.97 7.43 -13.53
N GLY A 60 -3.80 6.94 -12.61
CA GLY A 60 -3.77 5.54 -12.17
C GLY A 60 -2.51 5.16 -11.37
N ARG A 61 -1.84 6.13 -10.73
CA ARG A 61 -0.64 5.91 -9.94
C ARG A 61 -0.95 5.11 -8.69
N GLU A 62 -1.91 5.55 -7.89
CA GLU A 62 -2.31 4.84 -6.66
C GLU A 62 -2.99 3.52 -6.97
N GLN A 63 -3.71 3.42 -8.09
CA GLN A 63 -4.22 2.16 -8.62
C GLN A 63 -3.08 1.18 -8.91
N THR A 64 -2.03 1.62 -9.62
CA THR A 64 -0.88 0.77 -9.94
C THR A 64 -0.07 0.40 -8.68
N ILE A 65 0.11 1.32 -7.73
CA ILE A 65 0.71 1.04 -6.41
C ILE A 65 -0.12 -0.02 -5.65
N SER A 66 -1.44 0.09 -5.67
CA SER A 66 -2.33 -0.90 -5.05
C SER A 66 -2.16 -2.28 -5.68
N CYS A 67 -2.05 -2.35 -7.01
CA CYS A 67 -1.78 -3.61 -7.71
C CYS A 67 -0.37 -4.16 -7.40
N GLY A 68 0.63 -3.29 -7.22
CA GLY A 68 1.96 -3.70 -6.76
C GLY A 68 1.93 -4.35 -5.38
N ALA A 69 1.08 -3.85 -4.46
CA ALA A 69 0.87 -4.50 -3.18
C ALA A 69 0.24 -5.90 -3.33
N ALA A 70 -0.76 -6.04 -4.21
CA ALA A 70 -1.33 -7.34 -4.56
C ALA A 70 -0.28 -8.29 -5.16
N LEU A 71 0.57 -7.80 -6.05
CA LEU A 71 1.66 -8.58 -6.66
C LEU A 71 2.66 -9.09 -5.61
N MET A 72 3.00 -8.29 -4.61
CA MET A 72 3.87 -8.73 -3.50
C MET A 72 3.24 -9.88 -2.72
N ASN A 73 1.94 -9.78 -2.40
CA ASN A 73 1.23 -10.86 -1.74
C ASN A 73 1.14 -12.12 -2.61
N LEU A 74 0.93 -11.96 -3.92
CA LEU A 74 0.92 -13.07 -4.88
C LEU A 74 2.26 -13.82 -4.90
N ARG A 75 3.38 -13.08 -4.96
CA ARG A 75 4.74 -13.64 -4.92
C ARG A 75 5.00 -14.42 -3.63
N LEU A 76 4.62 -13.86 -2.47
CA LEU A 76 4.78 -14.54 -1.18
C LEU A 76 3.92 -15.80 -1.08
N ALA A 77 2.69 -15.75 -1.57
CA ALA A 77 1.80 -16.90 -1.58
C ALA A 77 2.31 -18.02 -2.50
N ALA A 78 2.83 -17.68 -3.68
CA ALA A 78 3.48 -18.63 -4.56
C ALA A 78 4.71 -19.27 -3.91
N ALA A 79 5.58 -18.46 -3.28
CA ALA A 79 6.75 -18.96 -2.57
C ALA A 79 6.36 -19.92 -1.43
N HIS A 80 5.32 -19.59 -0.65
CA HIS A 80 4.78 -20.45 0.41
C HIS A 80 4.24 -21.79 -0.14
N LEU A 81 3.68 -21.80 -1.35
CA LEU A 81 3.26 -23.01 -2.06
C LEU A 81 4.43 -23.80 -2.68
N GLY A 82 5.67 -23.34 -2.48
CA GLY A 82 6.86 -23.97 -3.04
C GLY A 82 7.08 -23.69 -4.53
N ARG A 83 6.53 -22.59 -5.05
CA ARG A 83 6.63 -22.18 -6.46
C ARG A 83 7.49 -20.92 -6.57
N GLU A 84 8.45 -20.88 -7.49
CA GLU A 84 9.26 -19.69 -7.76
C GLU A 84 8.41 -18.68 -8.56
N PRO A 85 8.14 -17.46 -8.05
CA PRO A 85 7.40 -16.47 -8.80
C PRO A 85 8.33 -15.70 -9.76
N VAL A 86 8.38 -16.11 -11.03
CA VAL A 86 9.11 -15.38 -12.07
C VAL A 86 8.18 -14.30 -12.64
N VAL A 87 8.48 -13.04 -12.32
CA VAL A 87 7.64 -11.88 -12.67
C VAL A 87 8.17 -11.14 -13.89
N GLU A 88 7.30 -10.93 -14.87
CA GLU A 88 7.51 -10.02 -15.99
C GLU A 88 6.52 -8.85 -15.86
N SER A 89 7.04 -7.62 -15.66
CA SER A 89 6.22 -6.42 -15.52
C SER A 89 5.91 -5.80 -16.88
N PHE A 90 4.65 -5.41 -17.10
CA PHE A 90 4.16 -4.82 -18.35
C PHE A 90 4.58 -5.62 -19.60
N PRO A 91 4.25 -6.93 -19.68
CA PRO A 91 4.68 -7.81 -20.75
C PRO A 91 4.04 -7.49 -22.12
N ASP A 92 2.91 -6.81 -22.13
CA ASP A 92 2.18 -6.44 -23.35
C ASP A 92 2.07 -4.92 -23.49
N PRO A 93 2.81 -4.30 -24.44
CA PRO A 93 2.72 -2.87 -24.71
C PRO A 93 1.36 -2.40 -25.21
N GLU A 94 0.54 -3.28 -25.80
CA GLU A 94 -0.78 -2.95 -26.35
C GLU A 94 -1.88 -3.06 -25.30
N ASP A 95 -1.64 -3.77 -24.18
CA ASP A 95 -2.52 -3.80 -23.01
C ASP A 95 -1.84 -3.20 -21.77
N PRO A 96 -1.94 -1.88 -21.55
CA PRO A 96 -1.36 -1.24 -20.37
C PRO A 96 -2.06 -1.63 -19.07
N THR A 97 -3.19 -2.36 -19.13
CA THR A 97 -3.83 -2.89 -17.93
C THR A 97 -3.15 -4.15 -17.44
N LEU A 98 -2.44 -4.91 -18.29
CA LEU A 98 -1.64 -6.07 -17.88
C LEU A 98 -0.35 -5.61 -17.19
N LEU A 99 -0.42 -5.49 -15.86
CA LEU A 99 0.67 -4.93 -15.08
C LEU A 99 1.81 -5.93 -14.83
N ALA A 100 1.47 -7.20 -14.66
CA ALA A 100 2.46 -8.26 -14.46
C ALA A 100 1.94 -9.62 -14.93
N ARG A 101 2.87 -10.43 -15.45
CA ARG A 101 2.71 -11.86 -15.68
C ARG A 101 3.62 -12.62 -14.73
N VAL A 102 3.07 -13.57 -13.99
CA VAL A 102 3.82 -14.39 -13.03
C VAL A 102 3.79 -15.85 -13.48
N ARG A 103 4.96 -16.41 -13.80
CA ARG A 103 5.11 -17.84 -14.11
C ARG A 103 5.48 -18.60 -12.85
N LEU A 104 4.80 -19.73 -12.61
CA LEU A 104 4.92 -20.58 -11.42
C LEU A 104 5.32 -22.03 -11.78
N ASP A 105 6.13 -22.18 -12.83
CA ASP A 105 6.52 -23.48 -13.41
C ASP A 105 7.73 -24.13 -12.72
N ARG A 106 8.34 -23.45 -11.74
CA ARG A 106 9.56 -23.88 -11.05
C ARG A 106 9.33 -24.12 -9.56
N GLU A 107 10.02 -25.12 -9.02
CA GLU A 107 10.08 -25.36 -7.58
C GLU A 107 10.91 -24.29 -6.87
N HIS A 108 10.42 -23.85 -5.71
CA HIS A 108 11.11 -22.94 -4.82
C HIS A 108 11.04 -23.44 -3.40
N ARG A 109 12.11 -23.26 -2.64
CA ARG A 109 12.08 -23.47 -1.19
C ARG A 109 11.95 -22.11 -0.52
N PRO A 110 10.82 -21.79 0.12
CA PRO A 110 10.63 -20.49 0.74
C PRO A 110 11.70 -20.24 1.81
N THR A 111 12.25 -19.04 1.79
CA THR A 111 13.14 -18.53 2.81
C THR A 111 12.37 -18.29 4.11
N ARG A 112 13.11 -18.18 5.23
CA ARG A 112 12.49 -17.84 6.52
C ARG A 112 11.80 -16.47 6.51
N GLU A 113 12.32 -15.54 5.72
CA GLU A 113 11.74 -14.22 5.59
C GLU A 113 10.42 -14.28 4.81
N GLU A 114 10.39 -14.98 3.66
CA GLU A 114 9.16 -15.17 2.88
C GLU A 114 8.04 -15.80 3.72
N GLU A 115 8.34 -16.84 4.51
CA GLU A 115 7.35 -17.47 5.40
C GLU A 115 6.81 -16.51 6.46
N ARG A 116 7.66 -15.66 7.06
CA ARG A 116 7.22 -14.66 8.04
C ARG A 116 6.35 -13.60 7.40
N LEU A 117 6.76 -13.07 6.24
CA LEU A 117 6.00 -12.06 5.51
C LEU A 117 4.66 -12.62 5.03
N TYR A 118 4.63 -13.85 4.54
CA TYR A 118 3.38 -14.54 4.18
C TYR A 118 2.45 -14.71 5.39
N ALA A 119 2.99 -15.16 6.53
CA ALA A 119 2.23 -15.31 7.77
C ALA A 119 1.66 -13.97 8.31
N ALA A 120 2.26 -12.83 7.96
CA ALA A 120 1.78 -11.50 8.33
C ALA A 120 0.62 -10.98 7.45
N ILE A 121 0.38 -11.56 6.26
CA ILE A 121 -0.69 -11.14 5.34
C ILE A 121 -2.08 -11.08 6.02
N PRO A 122 -2.55 -12.12 6.72
CA PRO A 122 -3.91 -12.11 7.30
C PRO A 122 -4.07 -11.18 8.49
N THR A 123 -2.98 -10.78 9.16
CA THR A 123 -3.03 -9.94 10.38
C THR A 123 -2.70 -8.48 10.12
N ARG A 124 -2.04 -8.17 9.00
CA ARG A 124 -1.77 -6.80 8.56
C ARG A 124 -3.08 -6.04 8.33
N HIS A 125 -3.22 -4.91 9.00
CA HIS A 125 -4.35 -4.01 8.83
C HIS A 125 -3.89 -2.56 8.94
N THR A 126 -4.70 -1.64 8.40
CA THR A 126 -4.46 -0.20 8.54
C THR A 126 -5.05 0.29 9.85
N ASP A 127 -4.22 0.80 10.75
CA ASP A 127 -4.65 1.31 12.04
C ASP A 127 -4.69 2.84 12.06
N ARG A 128 -5.90 3.39 12.11
CA ARG A 128 -6.15 4.84 12.14
C ARG A 128 -6.31 5.39 13.55
N ARG A 129 -5.96 4.63 14.60
CA ARG A 129 -5.97 5.06 16.01
C ARG A 129 -4.64 5.74 16.38
N PRO A 130 -4.59 6.45 17.53
CA PRO A 130 -3.35 6.98 18.07
C PRO A 130 -2.31 5.89 18.37
N PHE A 131 -1.03 6.19 18.14
CA PHE A 131 0.10 5.32 18.47
C PHE A 131 0.86 5.88 19.68
N ARG A 132 1.70 5.05 20.29
CA ARG A 132 2.58 5.50 21.38
C ARG A 132 3.51 6.60 20.88
N GLU A 133 3.77 7.58 21.74
CA GLU A 133 4.68 8.69 21.46
C GLU A 133 6.13 8.26 21.74
N GLU A 134 6.64 7.38 20.88
CA GLU A 134 7.99 6.83 20.98
C GLU A 134 8.65 6.71 19.61
N ARG A 135 9.98 6.87 19.59
CA ARG A 135 10.77 6.72 18.37
C ARG A 135 11.03 5.24 18.10
N LEU A 136 10.98 4.84 16.83
CA LEU A 136 11.38 3.50 16.45
C LEU A 136 12.88 3.26 16.76
N PRO A 137 13.25 2.08 17.28
CA PRO A 137 14.66 1.71 17.43
C PRO A 137 15.40 1.76 16.10
N ALA A 138 16.66 2.19 16.09
CA ALA A 138 17.47 2.30 14.87
C ALA A 138 17.58 0.99 14.09
N GLN A 139 17.62 -0.16 14.78
CA GLN A 139 17.61 -1.47 14.14
C GLN A 139 16.29 -1.74 13.39
N THR A 140 15.16 -1.37 13.98
CA THR A 140 13.84 -1.48 13.34
C THR A 140 13.77 -0.60 12.10
N VAL A 141 14.30 0.62 12.17
CA VAL A 141 14.38 1.53 11.02
C VAL A 141 15.18 0.91 9.88
N ALA A 142 16.40 0.43 10.17
CA ALA A 142 17.26 -0.19 9.16
C ALA A 142 16.59 -1.40 8.49
N LEU A 143 15.90 -2.26 9.25
CA LEU A 143 15.16 -3.40 8.70
C LEU A 143 14.04 -2.97 7.74
N LEU A 144 13.33 -1.89 8.05
CA LEU A 144 12.27 -1.37 7.17
C LEU A 144 12.86 -0.72 5.91
N GLU A 145 14.00 -0.05 6.02
CA GLU A 145 14.73 0.52 4.89
C GLU A 145 15.28 -0.57 3.95
N ASP A 146 15.85 -1.64 4.51
CA ASP A 146 16.30 -2.82 3.77
C ASP A 146 15.13 -3.52 3.06
N ALA A 147 13.96 -3.63 3.72
CA ALA A 147 12.77 -4.21 3.14
C ALA A 147 12.25 -3.41 1.93
N ALA A 148 12.26 -2.08 1.99
CA ALA A 148 11.92 -1.27 0.83
C ALA A 148 12.96 -1.43 -0.30
N SER A 149 14.25 -1.42 0.07
CA SER A 149 15.38 -1.52 -0.87
C SER A 149 15.39 -2.85 -1.62
N ALA A 150 14.98 -3.95 -0.98
CA ALA A 150 14.85 -5.26 -1.60
C ALA A 150 13.88 -5.28 -2.81
N GLU A 151 12.93 -4.35 -2.85
CA GLU A 151 11.94 -4.20 -3.93
C GLU A 151 12.21 -2.94 -4.80
N GLY A 152 13.39 -2.33 -4.66
CA GLY A 152 13.81 -1.15 -5.41
C GLY A 152 13.17 0.17 -4.94
N GLY A 153 12.57 0.19 -3.75
CA GLY A 153 12.07 1.40 -3.10
C GLY A 153 13.12 2.04 -2.19
N ILE A 154 12.99 3.35 -1.95
CA ILE A 154 13.80 4.11 -1.01
C ILE A 154 12.87 4.54 0.13
N LEU A 155 12.97 3.88 1.28
CA LEU A 155 12.25 4.30 2.49
C LEU A 155 13.14 5.20 3.32
N ARG A 156 12.57 6.30 3.84
CA ARG A 156 13.26 7.19 4.78
C ARG A 156 12.33 7.59 5.90
N ILE A 157 12.73 7.35 7.14
CA ILE A 157 12.01 7.90 8.30
C ILE A 157 12.34 9.40 8.43
N LEU A 158 11.30 10.22 8.60
CA LEU A 158 11.46 11.66 8.81
C LEU A 158 12.07 11.94 10.19
N ILE A 159 12.99 12.90 10.23
CA ILE A 159 13.56 13.39 11.49
C ILE A 159 12.63 14.44 12.12
N ARG A 160 12.88 14.78 13.39
CA ARG A 160 11.98 15.62 14.20
C ARG A 160 11.75 16.99 13.54
N GLU A 161 12.81 17.53 12.95
CA GLU A 161 12.85 18.85 12.33
C GLU A 161 12.00 18.94 11.05
N GLU A 162 11.78 17.80 10.38
CA GLU A 162 11.01 17.70 9.14
C GLU A 162 9.51 17.47 9.39
N LEU A 163 9.16 16.86 10.53
CA LEU A 163 7.78 16.49 10.87
C LEU A 163 6.79 17.67 10.79
N PRO A 164 7.07 18.85 11.37
CA PRO A 164 6.11 19.96 11.32
C PRO A 164 5.77 20.36 9.89
N ALA A 165 6.77 20.39 9.01
CA ALA A 165 6.55 20.78 7.61
C ALA A 165 5.70 19.72 6.87
N MET A 166 5.97 18.43 7.06
CA MET A 166 5.16 17.35 6.49
C MET A 166 3.70 17.39 6.99
N LEU A 167 3.47 17.62 8.28
CA LEU A 167 2.13 17.73 8.84
C LEU A 167 1.36 18.95 8.30
N GLN A 168 2.04 20.06 8.02
CA GLN A 168 1.42 21.22 7.37
C GLN A 168 0.99 20.91 5.93
N VAL A 169 1.77 20.14 5.18
CA VAL A 169 1.36 19.68 3.84
C VAL A 169 0.14 18.75 3.94
N ALA A 170 0.14 17.82 4.89
CA ALA A 170 -1.01 16.96 5.15
C ALA A 170 -2.27 17.75 5.51
N ARG A 171 -2.14 18.80 6.32
CA ARG A 171 -3.23 19.73 6.62
C ARG A 171 -3.70 20.48 5.37
N ALA A 172 -2.80 21.06 4.58
CA ALA A 172 -3.15 21.79 3.37
C ALA A 172 -3.91 20.90 2.36
N ALA A 173 -3.46 19.65 2.22
CA ALA A 173 -4.16 18.64 1.42
C ALA A 173 -5.57 18.37 1.95
N GLN A 174 -5.73 18.23 3.28
CA GLN A 174 -7.04 18.04 3.91
C GLN A 174 -7.98 19.23 3.66
N GLU A 175 -7.46 20.47 3.72
CA GLU A 175 -8.23 21.68 3.42
C GLU A 175 -8.67 21.71 1.95
N ARG A 176 -7.81 21.29 1.00
CA ARG A 176 -8.17 21.19 -0.42
C ARG A 176 -9.26 20.14 -0.67
N TYR A 177 -9.16 18.98 0.00
CA TYR A 177 -10.21 17.95 -0.01
C TYR A 177 -11.53 18.48 0.55
N ARG A 178 -11.51 19.27 1.62
CA ARG A 178 -12.71 19.92 2.16
C ARG A 178 -13.30 20.95 1.22
N ALA A 179 -12.48 21.70 0.49
CA ALA A 179 -12.95 22.75 -0.42
C ALA A 179 -13.50 22.21 -1.74
N ASP A 180 -12.92 21.14 -2.30
CA ASP A 180 -13.24 20.65 -3.65
C ASP A 180 -14.46 19.70 -3.71
N PRO A 181 -15.58 20.09 -4.35
CA PRO A 181 -16.77 19.24 -4.42
C PRO A 181 -16.55 17.93 -5.17
N ALA A 182 -15.67 17.90 -6.18
CA ALA A 182 -15.41 16.70 -6.98
C ALA A 182 -14.64 15.66 -6.14
N LEU A 183 -13.61 16.09 -5.41
CA LEU A 183 -12.88 15.21 -4.50
C LEU A 183 -13.78 14.67 -3.38
N ARG A 184 -14.64 15.51 -2.79
CA ARG A 184 -15.60 15.06 -1.77
C ARG A 184 -16.59 14.05 -2.33
N ALA A 185 -17.11 14.28 -3.53
CA ALA A 185 -18.06 13.40 -4.17
C ALA A 185 -17.45 12.03 -4.49
N GLU A 186 -16.21 11.98 -4.99
CA GLU A 186 -15.51 10.72 -5.24
C GLU A 186 -15.18 9.97 -3.95
N LEU A 187 -14.67 10.67 -2.93
CA LEU A 187 -14.38 10.08 -1.61
C LEU A 187 -15.63 9.47 -0.97
N ALA A 188 -16.77 10.15 -1.05
CA ALA A 188 -18.05 9.67 -0.50
C ALA A 188 -18.56 8.38 -1.16
N ARG A 189 -18.16 8.08 -2.40
CA ARG A 189 -18.49 6.79 -3.05
C ARG A 189 -17.80 5.61 -2.35
N TRP A 190 -16.62 5.84 -1.81
CA TRP A 190 -15.76 4.80 -1.24
C TRP A 190 -15.67 4.81 0.29
N VAL A 191 -16.16 5.84 0.98
CA VAL A 191 -16.10 5.95 2.45
C VAL A 191 -17.49 5.97 3.09
N GLY A 192 -17.66 5.28 4.22
CA GLY A 192 -18.85 5.35 5.07
C GLY A 192 -19.87 4.20 4.92
N GLY A 193 -21.02 4.35 5.59
CA GLY A 193 -22.12 3.37 5.64
C GLY A 193 -21.86 2.15 6.55
N THR A 194 -22.89 1.32 6.74
CA THR A 194 -22.81 -0.02 7.37
C THR A 194 -22.35 -1.08 6.36
N ARG A 195 -21.60 -0.67 5.32
CA ARG A 195 -21.31 -1.48 4.13
C ARG A 195 -20.89 -2.89 4.55
N GLY A 196 -21.73 -3.86 4.21
CA GLY A 196 -21.48 -5.27 4.49
C GLY A 196 -20.69 -5.99 3.41
N ARG A 197 -19.99 -5.32 2.47
CA ARG A 197 -19.51 -5.99 1.24
C ARG A 197 -18.21 -5.42 0.67
N GLU A 198 -17.26 -6.33 0.51
CA GLU A 198 -16.19 -6.44 -0.52
C GLU A 198 -15.22 -5.26 -0.75
N TYR A 199 -15.66 -4.01 -0.86
CA TYR A 199 -14.82 -2.84 -1.24
C TYR A 199 -15.17 -1.56 -0.47
N GLY A 200 -14.26 -0.58 -0.49
CA GLY A 200 -14.42 0.70 0.22
C GLY A 200 -14.02 0.64 1.69
N ILE A 201 -13.96 1.79 2.35
CA ILE A 201 -13.67 1.90 3.79
C ILE A 201 -14.99 2.05 4.57
N PRO A 202 -15.39 1.07 5.39
CA PRO A 202 -16.59 1.17 6.21
C PRO A 202 -16.41 2.17 7.37
N ALA A 203 -17.51 2.70 7.90
CA ALA A 203 -17.48 3.76 8.92
C ALA A 203 -16.70 3.38 10.19
N PHE A 204 -16.74 2.10 10.59
CA PHE A 204 -16.05 1.61 11.78
C PHE A 204 -14.52 1.51 11.63
N GLU A 205 -13.99 1.53 10.40
CA GLU A 205 -12.54 1.49 10.13
C GLU A 205 -11.90 2.88 10.03
N LEU A 206 -12.68 3.97 10.12
CA LEU A 206 -12.18 5.33 9.97
C LEU A 206 -11.32 5.80 11.14
N GLY A 207 -11.40 5.12 12.29
CA GLY A 207 -10.76 5.56 13.52
C GLY A 207 -11.43 6.80 14.13
N PRO A 208 -10.91 7.28 15.27
CA PRO A 208 -11.40 8.49 15.93
C PRO A 208 -11.04 9.76 15.12
N ARG A 209 -11.78 10.83 15.35
CA ARG A 209 -11.43 12.19 14.91
C ARG A 209 -10.34 12.78 15.81
N SER A 210 -9.62 13.76 15.28
CA SER A 210 -8.75 14.63 16.05
C SER A 210 -9.27 16.06 16.00
N GLY A 211 -9.22 16.77 17.12
CA GLY A 211 -9.42 18.23 17.17
C GLY A 211 -8.20 19.01 16.68
N ASP A 212 -7.03 18.36 16.59
CA ASP A 212 -5.79 18.96 16.08
C ASP A 212 -5.77 18.91 14.54
N PRO A 213 -5.71 20.06 13.84
CA PRO A 213 -5.59 20.08 12.38
C PRO A 213 -4.27 19.50 11.84
N LEU A 214 -3.27 19.29 12.69
CA LEU A 214 -1.98 18.67 12.36
C LEU A 214 -1.92 17.17 12.73
N ALA A 215 -3.06 16.53 13.01
CA ALA A 215 -3.09 15.11 13.29
C ALA A 215 -2.44 14.30 12.16
N PRO A 216 -1.63 13.27 12.48
CA PRO A 216 -0.92 12.46 11.48
C PRO A 216 -1.81 11.39 10.88
N VAL A 217 -3.07 11.72 10.57
CA VAL A 217 -4.02 10.83 9.94
C VAL A 217 -4.89 11.60 8.95
N ARG A 218 -5.22 10.98 7.82
CA ARG A 218 -6.20 11.51 6.87
C ARG A 218 -7.60 11.47 7.47
N ASP A 219 -8.33 12.58 7.37
CA ASP A 219 -9.75 12.61 7.71
C ASP A 219 -10.60 12.28 6.46
N PHE A 220 -11.12 11.05 6.45
CA PHE A 220 -11.90 10.48 5.34
C PHE A 220 -13.35 10.98 5.28
N ASP A 221 -13.81 11.77 6.25
CA ASP A 221 -15.16 12.35 6.28
C ASP A 221 -15.07 13.89 6.37
N PRO A 222 -14.64 14.55 5.28
CA PRO A 222 -14.45 16.00 5.24
C PRO A 222 -15.75 16.79 5.46
N SER A 223 -16.91 16.14 5.25
CA SER A 223 -18.24 16.73 5.46
C SER A 223 -18.72 16.62 6.91
N GLY A 224 -18.03 15.86 7.76
CA GLY A 224 -18.35 15.71 9.18
C GLY A 224 -19.62 14.90 9.48
N GLY A 225 -20.15 14.15 8.51
CA GLY A 225 -21.46 13.49 8.61
C GLY A 225 -21.44 12.13 9.31
N ILE A 226 -20.26 11.53 9.53
CA ILE A 226 -20.13 10.19 10.11
C ILE A 226 -19.83 10.28 11.62
N PRO A 227 -20.72 9.78 12.51
CA PRO A 227 -20.47 9.77 13.95
C PRO A 227 -19.21 8.95 14.29
N ARG A 228 -18.27 9.58 14.99
CA ARG A 228 -16.98 9.00 15.41
C ARG A 228 -16.59 9.58 16.77
N GLY A 229 -15.88 8.80 17.58
CA GLY A 229 -15.25 9.30 18.80
C GLY A 229 -14.09 10.25 18.48
N GLU A 230 -13.56 10.92 19.51
CA GLU A 230 -12.39 11.80 19.42
C GLU A 230 -11.21 11.19 20.17
N ALA A 231 -9.99 11.46 19.72
CA ALA A 231 -8.77 11.05 20.41
C ALA A 231 -7.60 11.99 20.10
N ASP A 232 -6.69 12.12 21.07
CA ASP A 232 -5.43 12.83 20.90
C ASP A 232 -4.38 11.92 20.25
N PHE A 233 -3.88 12.33 19.10
CA PHE A 233 -2.80 11.64 18.39
C PHE A 233 -1.43 12.04 18.95
N GLU A 234 -0.40 11.26 18.64
CA GLU A 234 0.97 11.61 18.99
C GLU A 234 1.44 12.88 18.27
N ARG A 235 2.25 13.69 18.96
CA ARG A 235 2.76 14.97 18.43
C ARG A 235 4.01 14.76 17.58
N GLU A 236 4.77 13.71 17.89
CA GLU A 236 5.96 13.28 17.16
C GLU A 236 5.76 11.89 16.54
N PRO A 237 4.90 11.75 15.52
CA PRO A 237 4.69 10.48 14.82
C PRO A 237 5.97 10.02 14.09
N ASN A 238 6.18 8.71 14.00
CA ASN A 238 7.17 8.18 13.05
C ASN A 238 6.54 8.15 11.65
N LEU A 239 6.79 9.20 10.87
CA LEU A 239 6.42 9.26 9.47
C LEU A 239 7.58 8.75 8.61
N ALA A 240 7.27 7.93 7.62
CA ALA A 240 8.21 7.46 6.63
C ALA A 240 7.75 7.86 5.24
N LEU A 241 8.69 8.25 4.39
CA LEU A 241 8.43 8.47 2.98
C LEU A 241 9.03 7.34 2.18
N LEU A 242 8.21 6.68 1.37
CA LEU A 242 8.64 5.73 0.37
C LEU A 242 8.68 6.41 -1.00
N SER A 243 9.85 6.35 -1.63
CA SER A 243 10.13 6.93 -2.93
C SER A 243 10.66 5.89 -3.92
N THR A 244 10.61 6.23 -5.20
CA THR A 244 11.25 5.47 -6.30
C THR A 244 12.19 6.38 -7.08
N PHE A 245 13.14 5.81 -7.82
CA PHE A 245 14.11 6.61 -8.56
C PHE A 245 13.48 7.39 -9.73
N TYR A 246 12.53 6.76 -10.43
CA TYR A 246 11.72 7.35 -11.50
C TYR A 246 10.23 7.36 -11.11
N ASP A 247 9.37 7.88 -11.98
CA ASP A 247 7.92 8.06 -11.73
C ASP A 247 7.06 7.55 -12.88
N GLU A 248 7.46 6.42 -13.45
CA GLU A 248 6.74 5.74 -14.53
C GLU A 248 5.87 4.60 -13.96
N PRO A 249 4.93 4.03 -14.74
CA PRO A 249 4.07 2.92 -14.28
C PRO A 249 4.82 1.74 -13.66
N ALA A 250 6.01 1.41 -14.21
CA ALA A 250 6.88 0.37 -13.65
C ALA A 250 7.37 0.70 -12.23
N ASP A 251 7.65 1.96 -11.95
CA ASP A 251 8.07 2.42 -10.62
C ASP A 251 6.90 2.47 -9.65
N TRP A 252 5.70 2.81 -10.12
CA TRP A 252 4.49 2.74 -9.29
C TRP A 252 4.20 1.29 -8.86
N LEU A 253 4.38 0.33 -9.77
CA LEU A 253 4.22 -1.09 -9.45
C LEU A 253 5.29 -1.55 -8.44
N ARG A 254 6.56 -1.13 -8.62
CA ARG A 254 7.64 -1.37 -7.63
C ARG A 254 7.34 -0.74 -6.27
N ALA A 255 6.85 0.50 -6.25
CA ALA A 255 6.49 1.19 -5.02
C ALA A 255 5.39 0.44 -4.25
N GLY A 256 4.41 -0.13 -4.96
CA GLY A 256 3.41 -1.01 -4.36
C GLY A 256 4.01 -2.24 -3.70
N GLN A 257 4.95 -2.91 -4.38
CA GLN A 257 5.65 -4.08 -3.83
C GLN A 257 6.49 -3.72 -2.60
N ALA A 258 7.30 -2.66 -2.70
CA ALA A 258 8.12 -2.16 -1.61
C ALA A 258 7.27 -1.74 -0.40
N MET A 259 6.19 -0.99 -0.63
CA MET A 259 5.23 -0.59 0.41
C MET A 259 4.68 -1.83 1.12
N GLN A 260 4.19 -2.81 0.37
CA GLN A 260 3.58 -3.99 0.97
C GLN A 260 4.58 -4.82 1.77
N ARG A 261 5.81 -4.98 1.27
CA ARG A 261 6.87 -5.66 2.03
C ARG A 261 7.18 -4.96 3.35
N VAL A 262 7.28 -3.62 3.34
CA VAL A 262 7.45 -2.81 4.56
C VAL A 262 6.28 -2.99 5.53
N LEU A 263 5.03 -2.97 5.04
CA LEU A 263 3.84 -3.13 5.87
C LEU A 263 3.77 -4.52 6.51
N LEU A 264 4.13 -5.57 5.78
CA LEU A 264 4.17 -6.94 6.29
C LEU A 264 5.29 -7.12 7.32
N LEU A 265 6.49 -6.59 7.07
CA LEU A 265 7.59 -6.63 8.03
C LEU A 265 7.26 -5.83 9.29
N ALA A 266 6.67 -4.64 9.15
CA ALA A 266 6.20 -3.85 10.29
C ALA A 266 5.20 -4.64 11.14
N THR A 267 4.29 -5.38 10.50
CA THR A 267 3.33 -6.26 11.18
C THR A 267 4.03 -7.42 11.92
N ASP A 268 5.01 -8.09 11.30
CA ASP A 268 5.84 -9.14 11.93
C ASP A 268 6.61 -8.62 13.15
N LEU A 269 7.06 -7.36 13.10
CA LEU A 269 7.74 -6.67 14.20
C LEU A 269 6.78 -6.11 15.28
N GLY A 270 5.46 -6.32 15.14
CA GLY A 270 4.45 -5.85 16.09
C GLY A 270 4.13 -4.35 16.03
N LEU A 271 4.44 -3.70 14.91
CA LEU A 271 4.09 -2.31 14.65
C LEU A 271 2.70 -2.21 14.02
N SER A 272 1.99 -1.15 14.38
CA SER A 272 0.79 -0.67 13.69
C SER A 272 1.19 0.30 12.58
N THR A 273 0.42 0.30 11.49
CA THR A 273 0.73 1.09 10.29
C THR A 273 -0.49 1.84 9.77
N SER A 274 -0.28 3.06 9.25
CA SER A 274 -1.29 3.83 8.52
C SER A 274 -0.68 4.54 7.31
N LEU A 275 -1.54 5.00 6.40
CA LEU A 275 -1.16 5.67 5.16
C LEU A 275 -1.68 7.10 5.14
N LEU A 276 -0.85 8.03 4.67
CA LEU A 276 -1.18 9.44 4.45
C LEU A 276 -0.94 9.83 2.99
N THR A 277 -1.70 9.26 2.07
CA THR A 277 -1.46 9.45 0.61
C THR A 277 -1.99 10.77 0.06
N HIS A 278 -2.92 11.44 0.75
CA HIS A 278 -3.60 12.65 0.24
C HIS A 278 -2.71 13.86 -0.09
N PRO A 279 -1.53 14.08 0.53
CA PRO A 279 -0.57 15.07 0.05
C PRO A 279 -0.04 14.78 -1.34
N LEU A 280 0.14 13.49 -1.67
CA LEU A 280 0.75 13.06 -2.92
C LEU A 280 -0.25 12.99 -4.07
N GLU A 281 -1.55 12.98 -3.76
CA GLU A 281 -2.67 13.05 -4.71
C GLU A 281 -2.76 14.43 -5.39
N LEU A 282 -2.27 15.49 -4.72
CA LEU A 282 -2.26 16.87 -5.23
C LEU A 282 -0.90 17.23 -5.83
N ALA A 283 -0.88 17.63 -7.10
CA ALA A 283 0.36 17.74 -7.88
C ALA A 283 1.36 18.78 -7.31
N ASP A 284 0.86 19.93 -6.88
CA ASP A 284 1.63 21.01 -6.26
C ASP A 284 2.21 20.61 -4.90
N LEU A 285 1.42 19.93 -4.07
CA LEU A 285 1.87 19.43 -2.77
C LEU A 285 2.85 18.26 -2.91
N ARG A 286 2.64 17.36 -3.88
CA ARG A 286 3.61 16.30 -4.19
C ARG A 286 4.94 16.87 -4.67
N GLN A 287 4.90 17.95 -5.46
CA GLN A 287 6.11 18.65 -5.88
C GLN A 287 6.86 19.26 -4.69
N TRP A 288 6.14 19.81 -3.72
CA TRP A 288 6.72 20.30 -2.47
C TRP A 288 7.41 19.17 -1.68
N VAL A 289 6.75 18.00 -1.55
CA VAL A 289 7.34 16.83 -0.88
C VAL A 289 8.59 16.32 -1.62
N ARG A 290 8.68 16.56 -2.93
CA ARG A 290 9.83 16.22 -3.78
C ARG A 290 11.03 17.16 -3.61
N ASP A 291 11.01 18.11 -2.67
CA ASP A 291 12.18 18.96 -2.43
C ASP A 291 13.45 18.10 -2.23
N PRO A 292 14.49 18.24 -3.08
CA PRO A 292 15.71 17.44 -2.98
C PRO A 292 16.46 17.59 -1.66
N SER A 293 16.23 18.69 -0.92
CA SER A 293 16.74 18.85 0.44
C SER A 293 16.06 17.92 1.45
N LEU A 294 14.86 17.44 1.12
CA LEU A 294 14.05 16.55 1.93
C LEU A 294 14.15 15.10 1.44
N ILE A 295 14.29 14.83 0.13
CA ILE A 295 14.12 13.47 -0.39
C ILE A 295 15.04 13.12 -1.55
N THR A 296 15.30 11.83 -1.72
CA THR A 296 15.84 11.26 -2.96
C THR A 296 14.72 10.58 -3.74
N GLY A 297 14.65 10.82 -5.05
CA GLY A 297 13.68 10.20 -5.94
C GLY A 297 12.32 10.91 -6.01
N HIS A 298 11.28 10.14 -6.32
CA HIS A 298 9.90 10.59 -6.45
C HIS A 298 9.04 10.00 -5.34
N PRO A 299 8.31 10.82 -4.57
CA PRO A 299 7.52 10.35 -3.44
C PRO A 299 6.30 9.57 -3.93
N GLN A 300 6.11 8.36 -3.41
CA GLN A 300 5.02 7.46 -3.80
C GLN A 300 4.02 7.25 -2.67
N VAL A 301 4.51 7.06 -1.44
CA VAL A 301 3.66 6.76 -0.26
C VAL A 301 4.23 7.43 0.99
N ILE A 302 3.35 8.00 1.83
CA ILE A 302 3.69 8.40 3.20
C ILE A 302 3.07 7.38 4.16
N LEU A 303 3.92 6.78 4.99
CA LEU A 303 3.56 5.78 6.00
C LEU A 303 3.65 6.42 7.39
N ARG A 304 2.75 6.03 8.27
CA ARG A 304 2.83 6.27 9.71
C ARG A 304 3.05 4.95 10.41
N LEU A 305 4.06 4.87 11.27
CA LEU A 305 4.52 3.66 11.94
C LEU A 305 4.57 3.89 13.45
N GLY A 306 4.26 2.87 14.24
CA GLY A 306 4.42 2.96 15.69
C GLY A 306 3.79 1.79 16.41
N HIS A 307 3.93 1.76 17.73
CA HIS A 307 3.25 0.77 18.55
C HIS A 307 1.83 1.23 18.89
N PRO A 308 0.83 0.32 18.90
CA PRO A 308 -0.52 0.67 19.31
C PRO A 308 -0.53 1.12 20.77
N ARG A 309 -1.39 2.08 21.10
CA ARG A 309 -1.64 2.49 22.49
C ARG A 309 -2.43 1.43 23.25
#